data_AF-X1IME8-F1
#
_entry.id   AF-X1IME8-F1
#
_cell.length_a   1.000
_cell.length_b   1.000
_cell.length_c   1.000
_cell.angle_alpha   90.00
_cell.angle_beta   90.00
_cell.angle_gamma   90.00
#
_symmetry.space_group_name_H-M   'P 1'
#
loop_
_entity.id
_entity.type
_entity.pdbx_description
1 polymer ?
#
loop_
_entity_poly.entity_id
_entity_poly.type
_entity_poly.pdbx_seq_one_letter_code
_entity_poly.pdbx_strand_id
1 'polypeptide(L)'
;MERDIRMAVDRWKRADEFARSEVGMTFVGVVLDSVFHMIAESVFDKLLETRYPEKYTLYSTGLSAGILTTVGLSLAVYGGRIRWYVMQYIGWGMVFSEVSSWMDMVRLSFEIKR
;
A
#
# COMPACT_ATOMS: atom_id res chain seq x y z
N MET A 1 21.60 -38.01 10.79
CA MET A 1 20.70 -38.24 9.63
C MET A 1 19.24 -38.02 9.97
N GLU A 2 18.59 -38.84 10.81
CA GLU A 2 17.16 -38.66 11.14
C GLU A 2 16.85 -37.37 11.93
N ARG A 3 17.77 -36.95 12.79
CA ARG A 3 17.70 -35.70 13.57
C ARG A 3 17.87 -34.46 12.68
N ASP A 4 18.72 -34.55 11.66
CA ASP A 4 18.99 -33.45 10.72
C ASP A 4 17.80 -33.21 9.78
N ILE A 5 17.14 -34.29 9.35
CA ILE A 5 15.91 -34.22 8.54
C ILE A 5 14.78 -33.58 9.33
N ARG A 6 14.57 -33.95 10.61
CA ARG A 6 13.53 -33.31 11.46
C ARG A 6 13.81 -31.82 11.66
N MET A 7 15.06 -31.45 11.94
CA MET A 7 15.45 -30.03 12.08
C MET A 7 15.21 -29.24 10.78
N ALA A 8 15.44 -29.84 9.62
CA ALA A 8 15.16 -29.18 8.33
C ALA A 8 13.65 -28.95 8.14
N VAL A 9 12.83 -29.97 8.38
CA VAL A 9 11.36 -29.87 8.26
C VAL A 9 10.78 -28.81 9.21
N ASP A 10 11.26 -28.74 10.45
CA ASP A 10 10.80 -27.74 11.43
C ASP A 10 11.25 -26.31 11.10
N ARG A 11 12.37 -26.14 10.39
CA ARG A 11 12.78 -24.83 9.85
C ARG A 11 11.88 -24.42 8.69
N TRP A 12 11.56 -25.35 7.80
CA TRP A 12 10.65 -25.11 6.68
C TRP A 12 9.24 -24.73 7.14
N LYS A 13 8.67 -25.45 8.12
CA LYS A 13 7.35 -25.12 8.68
C LYS A 13 7.30 -23.72 9.30
N ARG A 14 8.32 -23.36 10.09
CA ARG A 14 8.41 -22.03 10.70
C ARG A 14 8.58 -20.92 9.65
N ALA A 15 9.33 -21.18 8.58
CA ALA A 15 9.46 -20.24 7.48
C ALA A 15 8.13 -20.04 6.73
N ASP A 16 7.36 -21.11 6.52
CA ASP A 16 6.02 -21.04 5.88
C ASP A 16 5.00 -20.28 6.76
N GLU A 17 4.99 -20.54 8.07
CA GLU A 17 4.14 -19.80 9.02
C GLU A 17 4.50 -18.30 9.05
N PHE A 18 5.79 -17.98 9.04
CA PHE A 18 6.25 -16.59 9.00
C PHE A 18 5.83 -15.92 7.69
N ALA A 19 6.09 -16.53 6.53
CA ALA A 19 5.69 -16.00 5.23
C ALA A 19 4.17 -15.77 5.12
N ARG A 20 3.35 -16.68 5.65
CA ARG A 20 1.88 -16.48 5.71
C ARG A 20 1.51 -15.28 6.58
N SER A 21 2.19 -15.07 7.70
CA SER A 21 1.95 -13.91 8.56
C SER A 21 2.35 -12.60 7.87
N GLU A 22 3.46 -12.58 7.14
CA GLU A 22 3.90 -11.40 6.36
C GLU A 22 2.90 -11.04 5.27
N VAL A 23 2.44 -12.03 4.51
CA VAL A 23 1.43 -11.86 3.46
C VAL A 23 0.11 -11.37 4.07
N GLY A 24 -0.29 -11.92 5.22
CA GLY A 24 -1.48 -11.48 5.94
C GLY A 24 -1.42 -10.00 6.35
N MET A 25 -0.30 -9.56 6.94
CA MET A 25 -0.14 -8.15 7.34
C MET A 25 -0.01 -7.22 6.13
N THR A 26 0.58 -7.69 5.04
CA THR A 26 0.62 -6.94 3.76
C THR A 26 -0.80 -6.76 3.19
N PHE A 27 -1.63 -7.81 3.23
CA PHE A 27 -3.03 -7.72 2.82
C PHE A 27 -3.82 -6.75 3.70
N VAL A 28 -3.58 -6.74 5.02
CA VAL A 28 -4.15 -5.72 5.92
C VAL A 28 -3.73 -4.31 5.48
N GLY A 29 -2.47 -4.12 5.09
CA GLY A 29 -1.99 -2.86 4.52
C GLY A 29 -2.79 -2.42 3.29
N VAL A 30 -2.99 -3.32 2.33
CA VAL A 30 -3.80 -3.06 1.11
C VAL A 30 -5.24 -2.67 1.46
N VAL A 31 -5.87 -3.37 2.41
CA VAL A 31 -7.25 -3.08 2.83
C VAL A 31 -7.34 -1.73 3.53
N LEU A 32 -6.42 -1.43 4.45
CA LEU A 32 -6.36 -0.13 5.13
C LEU A 32 -6.17 1.01 4.13
N ASP A 33 -5.23 0.84 3.20
CA ASP A 33 -4.97 1.80 2.13
C ASP A 33 -6.23 2.10 1.33
N SER A 34 -6.95 1.07 0.87
CA SER A 34 -8.19 1.22 0.11
C SER A 34 -9.25 2.05 0.86
N VAL A 35 -9.40 1.82 2.16
CA VAL A 35 -10.34 2.57 3.01
C VAL A 35 -9.90 4.03 3.14
N PHE A 36 -8.62 4.27 3.40
CA PHE A 36 -8.10 5.63 3.52
C PHE A 36 -8.11 6.37 2.19
N HIS A 37 -7.92 5.68 1.08
CA HIS A 37 -7.99 6.24 -0.27
C HIS A 37 -9.38 6.78 -0.56
N MET A 38 -10.42 5.98 -0.30
CA MET A 38 -11.81 6.40 -0.46
C MET A 38 -12.15 7.62 0.42
N ILE A 39 -11.62 7.67 1.65
CA ILE A 39 -11.80 8.84 2.54
C ILE A 39 -11.08 10.06 1.97
N ALA A 40 -9.82 9.90 1.54
CA ALA A 40 -9.00 10.98 1.02
C ALA A 40 -9.61 11.57 -0.25
N GLU A 41 -10.02 10.75 -1.21
CA GLU A 41 -10.71 11.19 -2.42
C GLU A 41 -12.02 11.90 -2.09
N SER A 42 -12.84 11.39 -1.17
CA SER A 42 -14.09 12.07 -0.77
C SER A 42 -13.85 13.47 -0.20
N VAL A 43 -12.75 13.67 0.52
CA VAL A 43 -12.35 15.00 1.03
C VAL A 43 -11.83 15.88 -0.10
N PHE A 44 -10.97 15.36 -0.97
CA PHE A 44 -10.36 16.12 -2.06
C PHE A 44 -11.36 16.46 -3.16
N ASP A 45 -12.28 15.57 -3.50
CA ASP A 45 -13.35 15.82 -4.48
C ASP A 45 -14.18 17.03 -4.06
N LYS A 46 -14.63 17.09 -2.80
CA LYS A 46 -15.37 18.24 -2.27
C LYS A 46 -14.58 19.55 -2.36
N LEU A 47 -13.26 19.49 -2.20
CA LEU A 47 -12.39 20.67 -2.26
C LEU A 47 -12.07 21.10 -3.70
N LEU A 48 -11.90 20.13 -4.60
CA LEU A 48 -11.34 20.33 -5.94
C LEU A 48 -12.40 20.40 -7.03
N GLU A 49 -13.53 19.70 -6.90
CA GLU A 49 -14.64 19.75 -7.86
C GLU A 49 -15.13 21.18 -8.04
N THR A 50 -15.23 21.93 -6.94
CA THR A 50 -15.64 23.35 -6.95
C THR A 50 -14.62 24.29 -7.62
N ARG A 51 -13.33 23.91 -7.65
CA ARG A 51 -12.23 24.82 -8.04
C ARG A 51 -11.60 24.46 -9.38
N TYR A 52 -11.61 23.18 -9.76
CA TYR A 52 -10.99 22.61 -10.95
C TYR A 52 -11.83 21.46 -11.54
N PRO A 53 -13.07 21.72 -11.98
CA PRO A 53 -14.05 20.69 -12.36
C PRO A 53 -13.61 19.79 -13.54
N GLU A 54 -12.72 20.25 -14.41
CA GLU A 54 -12.25 19.46 -15.56
C GLU A 54 -11.07 18.53 -15.23
N LYS A 55 -10.39 18.77 -14.11
CA LYS A 55 -9.16 18.05 -13.73
C LYS A 55 -9.20 17.51 -12.30
N TYR A 56 -10.32 17.66 -11.60
CA TYR A 56 -10.40 17.31 -10.18
C TYR A 56 -10.12 15.82 -9.98
N THR A 57 -10.57 14.93 -10.86
CA THR A 57 -10.29 13.49 -10.76
C THR A 57 -8.78 13.22 -10.76
N LEU A 58 -8.03 13.83 -11.68
CA LEU A 58 -6.58 13.67 -11.74
C LEU A 58 -5.89 14.22 -10.47
N TYR A 59 -6.36 15.38 -9.97
CA TYR A 59 -5.77 16.00 -8.78
C TYR A 59 -6.16 15.29 -7.48
N SER A 60 -7.40 14.80 -7.36
CA SER A 60 -7.94 14.10 -6.20
C SER A 60 -7.23 12.78 -6.02
N THR A 61 -7.28 11.91 -7.04
CA THR A 61 -6.59 10.62 -7.06
C THR A 61 -5.07 10.79 -6.91
N GLY A 62 -4.49 11.84 -7.49
CA GLY A 62 -3.06 12.09 -7.34
C GLY A 62 -2.64 12.57 -5.96
N LEU A 63 -3.46 13.38 -5.29
CA LEU A 63 -3.18 13.83 -3.92
C LEU A 63 -3.43 12.71 -2.91
N SER A 64 -4.50 11.94 -3.06
CA SER A 64 -4.75 10.76 -2.22
C SER A 64 -3.63 9.74 -2.36
N ALA A 65 -3.30 9.33 -3.59
CA ALA A 65 -2.24 8.36 -3.87
C ALA A 65 -0.88 8.86 -3.36
N GLY A 66 -0.56 10.14 -3.56
CA GLY A 66 0.68 10.75 -3.10
C GLY A 66 0.82 10.72 -1.57
N ILE A 67 -0.23 11.09 -0.84
CA ILE A 67 -0.24 11.09 0.63
C ILE A 67 -0.13 9.65 1.15
N LEU A 68 -0.93 8.74 0.63
CA LEU A 68 -1.00 7.36 1.12
C LEU A 68 0.27 6.57 0.79
N THR A 69 0.83 6.75 -0.40
CA THR A 69 2.16 6.20 -0.74
C THR A 69 3.22 6.71 0.25
N THR A 70 3.19 7.99 0.61
CA THR A 70 4.14 8.58 1.57
C THR A 70 3.98 7.99 2.97
N VAL A 71 2.73 7.81 3.42
CA VAL A 71 2.42 7.17 4.72
C VAL A 71 2.88 5.71 4.71
N GLY A 72 2.56 4.96 3.65
CA GLY A 72 2.96 3.57 3.47
C GLY A 72 4.48 3.39 3.47
N LEU A 73 5.22 4.23 2.72
CA LEU A 73 6.69 4.24 2.72
C LEU A 73 7.25 4.60 4.10
N SER A 74 6.66 5.55 4.80
CA SER A 74 7.07 5.91 6.15
C SER A 74 6.90 4.73 7.10
N LEU A 75 5.77 4.04 7.07
CA LEU A 75 5.51 2.84 7.87
C LEU A 75 6.47 1.69 7.50
N ALA A 76 6.73 1.49 6.20
CA ALA A 76 7.65 0.48 5.70
C ALA A 76 9.08 0.71 6.21
N VAL A 77 9.59 1.93 6.08
CA VAL A 77 10.97 2.29 6.43
C VAL A 77 11.16 2.40 7.95
N TYR A 78 10.27 3.12 8.65
CA TYR A 78 10.37 3.26 10.11
C TYR A 78 10.05 1.96 10.84
N GLY A 79 9.08 1.17 10.35
CA GLY A 79 8.75 -0.13 10.90
C GLY A 79 9.95 -1.09 10.89
N GLY A 80 10.70 -1.13 9.80
CA GLY A 80 11.94 -1.93 9.71
C GLY A 80 13.04 -1.43 10.65
N ARG A 81 13.15 -0.11 10.85
CA ARG A 81 14.19 0.50 11.68
C ARG A 81 13.99 0.25 13.18
N ILE A 82 12.75 0.19 13.66
CA ILE A 82 12.40 0.04 15.09
C ILE A 82 12.07 -1.43 15.44
N ARG A 83 12.32 -2.37 14.51
CA ARG A 83 11.95 -3.81 14.65
C ARG A 83 10.45 -4.02 14.84
N TRP A 84 9.63 -3.08 14.36
CA TRP A 84 8.19 -3.19 14.25
C TRP A 84 7.84 -3.84 12.91
N TYR A 85 8.27 -5.10 12.76
CA TYR A 85 8.16 -5.85 11.51
C TYR A 85 6.73 -5.87 10.96
N VAL A 86 5.73 -5.95 11.83
CA VAL A 86 4.31 -5.84 11.46
C VAL A 86 4.00 -4.56 10.68
N MET A 87 4.45 -3.41 11.17
CA MET A 87 4.18 -2.12 10.53
C MET A 87 4.92 -1.97 9.21
N GLN A 88 6.07 -2.64 9.08
CA GLN A 88 6.79 -2.69 7.82
C GLN A 88 5.97 -3.39 6.73
N TYR A 89 5.37 -4.55 7.01
CA TYR A 89 4.55 -5.27 6.04
C TYR A 89 3.25 -4.54 5.72
N ILE A 90 2.59 -3.94 6.72
CA ILE A 90 1.42 -3.07 6.51
C ILE A 90 1.81 -1.92 5.58
N GLY A 91 2.92 -1.23 5.86
CA GLY A 91 3.40 -0.12 5.03
C GLY A 91 3.68 -0.53 3.59
N TRP A 92 4.33 -1.68 3.37
CA TRP A 92 4.52 -2.23 2.02
C TRP A 92 3.21 -2.58 1.34
N GLY A 93 2.24 -3.14 2.08
CA GLY A 93 0.90 -3.40 1.57
C GLY A 93 0.24 -2.14 1.01
N MET A 94 0.31 -1.03 1.75
CA MET A 94 -0.21 0.27 1.31
C MET A 94 0.52 0.79 0.07
N VAL A 95 1.85 0.68 0.02
CA VAL A 95 2.62 1.13 -1.16
C VAL A 95 2.26 0.33 -2.41
N PHE A 96 2.05 -0.98 -2.27
CA PHE A 96 1.71 -1.84 -3.40
C PHE A 96 0.30 -1.57 -3.94
N SER A 97 -0.69 -1.27 -3.09
CA SER A 97 -2.04 -0.93 -3.57
C SER A 97 -2.05 0.35 -4.39
N GLU A 98 -1.26 1.35 -3.99
CA GLU A 98 -1.20 2.64 -4.70
C GLU A 98 -0.57 2.57 -6.09
N VAL A 99 0.13 1.48 -6.44
CA VAL A 99 0.68 1.29 -7.80
C VAL A 99 -0.42 1.40 -8.86
N SER A 100 -1.61 0.87 -8.56
CA SER A 100 -2.76 0.96 -9.46
C SER A 100 -3.23 2.41 -9.66
N SER A 101 -3.34 3.20 -8.58
CA SER A 101 -3.67 4.62 -8.61
C SER A 101 -2.67 5.43 -9.44
N TRP A 102 -1.37 5.15 -9.30
CA TRP A 102 -0.32 5.80 -10.09
C TRP A 102 -0.42 5.43 -11.58
N MET A 103 -0.73 4.18 -11.90
CA MET A 103 -0.96 3.76 -13.29
C MET A 103 -2.18 4.45 -13.90
N ASP A 104 -3.27 4.58 -13.14
CA ASP A 104 -4.46 5.29 -13.58
C ASP A 104 -4.20 6.79 -13.78
N MET A 105 -3.42 7.44 -12.92
CA MET A 105 -2.97 8.81 -13.15
C MET A 105 -2.18 8.96 -14.45
N VAL A 106 -1.24 8.05 -14.71
CA VAL A 106 -0.46 8.06 -15.96
C VAL A 106 -1.40 7.95 -17.14
N ARG A 107 -2.37 7.02 -17.10
CA ARG A 107 -3.39 6.88 -18.15
C ARG A 107 -4.21 8.16 -18.33
N LEU A 108 -4.78 8.71 -17.26
CA LEU A 108 -5.59 9.93 -17.30
C LEU A 108 -4.80 11.14 -17.82
N SER A 109 -3.50 11.20 -17.56
CA SER A 109 -2.64 12.27 -18.08
C SER A 109 -2.51 12.28 -19.61
N PHE A 110 -2.71 11.12 -20.26
CA PHE A 110 -2.76 11.01 -21.72
C PHE A 110 -4.15 11.32 -22.29
N GLU A 111 -5.22 11.00 -21.55
CA GLU A 111 -6.60 11.26 -21.98
C GLU A 111 -6.95 12.77 -21.96
N ILE A 112 -6.47 13.52 -20.96
CA ILE A 112 -6.75 14.97 -20.82
C ILE A 112 -5.99 15.83 -21.86
N LYS A 113 -4.92 15.30 -22.48
CA LYS A 113 -4.12 16.04 -23.49
C LYS A 113 -4.72 16.01 -24.91
N ARG A 114 -5.78 15.24 -25.14
CA ARG A 114 -6.38 15.02 -26.46
C ARG A 114 -7.66 15.82 -26.63
#